data_AF-A0A933AYL8-F1
#
_entry.id   AF-A0A933AYL8-F1
#
_cell.length_a   1.000
_cell.length_b   1.000
_cell.length_c   1.000
_cell.angle_alpha   90.00
_cell.angle_beta   90.00
_cell.angle_gamma   90.00
#
_symmetry.space_group_name_H-M   'P 1'
#
loop_
_entity.id
_entity.type
_entity.pdbx_description
1 polymer ?
#
loop_
_entity_poly.entity_id
_entity_poly.type
_entity_poly.pdbx_seq_one_letter_code
_entity_poly.pdbx_strand_id
1 'polypeptide(L)'
;MNETSRIGELRELRTLFGPRASEGSNKVLGIAEAIRRSVQPGMTVHLGYEAGAAACEIVRQFWSRDPKFTLVMGGTAGTFAPVMIHGGLVRKLIFTSGADWYPTPGVNPVIQRAYSEGVVELENWTTLSLVHRLMAGSMGLPFMPTRSISGSDIANDNERSFRTVEDPFGSGRKVGLVQSLNPDISIIHGCAADQYGNTIVVPASLTYFHGTKASRNGAIVTVEKLVSTDFIRNHSTLVKIPGYMVKSVSVAPLGAHPQGLNLPMLPEMKSYEQDSDFMQQAGLASKKKGTFDEWIEHWILGCASHDEYLAKLGPDKISLLEGKADSARWRNELETAVGSIAATQGFTPTEMMVVAASREIRNRIKEGRHKLLFAGIGISLLASALAYYQLLEEGYNIDLIGGGTIGFSPRPGHLLSGGAANQATAKMLCDQSEVLGIGVGGEFSNCLAVMGAAQIDVRGNLNSTKTGEGTYLGGSGGANDIASTAADILVVARQSPRRFLRKVDYVTSPGDRVGTLVSDLAVYRRGEDGLTLTAYIARQGQSPDDALRVIRENCGWDLAIALRLTKIADPTSRELSLMRMLDPRREFLGKGA
;
A
#
# COMPACT_ATOMS: atom_id res chain seq x y z
N MET A 1 -28.22 -33.50 51.48
CA MET A 1 -27.67 -32.14 51.30
C MET A 1 -28.75 -31.13 51.62
N ASN A 2 -28.52 -30.25 52.60
CA ASN A 2 -29.41 -29.14 52.93
C ASN A 2 -29.35 -28.09 51.79
N GLU A 3 -30.50 -27.51 51.42
CA GLU A 3 -30.64 -26.46 50.39
C GLU A 3 -29.62 -25.33 50.51
N THR A 4 -29.29 -24.91 51.75
CA THR A 4 -28.25 -23.90 52.05
C THR A 4 -26.84 -24.33 51.61
N SER A 5 -26.51 -25.62 51.75
CA SER A 5 -25.21 -26.17 51.31
C SER A 5 -25.13 -26.25 49.78
N ARG A 6 -26.24 -26.58 49.10
CA ARG A 6 -26.31 -26.59 47.64
C ARG A 6 -26.22 -25.17 47.04
N ILE A 7 -26.82 -24.17 47.69
CA ILE A 7 -26.69 -22.76 47.30
C ILE A 7 -25.24 -22.27 47.49
N GLY A 8 -24.55 -22.72 48.53
CA GLY A 8 -23.12 -22.44 48.76
C GLY A 8 -22.24 -22.96 47.62
N GLU A 9 -22.39 -24.24 47.27
CA GLU A 9 -21.66 -24.85 46.14
C GLU A 9 -21.97 -24.14 44.82
N LEU A 10 -23.23 -23.79 44.54
CA LEU A 10 -23.61 -23.06 43.33
C LEU A 10 -23.01 -21.64 43.29
N ARG A 11 -22.81 -20.98 44.44
CA ARG A 11 -22.13 -19.68 44.53
C ARG A 11 -20.63 -19.80 44.27
N GLU A 12 -19.99 -20.88 44.69
CA GLU A 12 -18.58 -21.15 44.36
C GLU A 12 -18.42 -21.48 42.88
N LEU A 13 -19.30 -22.31 42.31
CA LEU A 13 -19.33 -22.60 40.87
C LEU A 13 -19.54 -21.35 40.02
N ARG A 14 -20.18 -20.30 40.55
CA ARG A 14 -20.30 -19.00 39.86
C ARG A 14 -18.93 -18.43 39.45
N THR A 15 -17.89 -18.69 40.24
CA THR A 15 -16.53 -18.21 39.94
C THR A 15 -15.90 -18.90 38.73
N LEU A 16 -16.36 -20.11 38.37
CA LEU A 16 -15.91 -20.83 37.17
C LEU A 16 -16.36 -20.17 35.87
N PHE A 17 -17.51 -19.48 35.89
CA PHE A 17 -18.07 -18.82 34.72
C PHE A 17 -17.50 -17.41 34.50
N GLY A 18 -16.68 -16.91 35.44
CA GLY A 18 -16.02 -15.63 35.30
C GLY A 18 -14.86 -15.69 34.30
N PRO A 19 -14.69 -14.68 33.43
CA PRO A 19 -13.49 -14.57 32.61
C PRO A 19 -12.24 -14.50 33.49
N ARG A 20 -11.15 -15.13 33.05
CA ARG A 20 -9.86 -15.04 33.76
C ARG A 20 -9.02 -13.92 33.15
N ALA A 21 -8.23 -13.28 34.00
CA ALA A 21 -7.32 -12.20 33.58
C ALA A 21 -6.23 -12.68 32.62
N SER A 22 -5.81 -13.94 32.75
CA SER A 22 -4.89 -14.61 31.84
C SER A 22 -5.41 -16.01 31.53
N GLU A 23 -5.50 -16.35 30.24
CA GLU A 23 -5.98 -17.65 29.75
C GLU A 23 -4.98 -18.28 28.78
N GLY A 24 -5.05 -19.59 28.62
CA GLY A 24 -4.19 -20.36 27.72
C GLY A 24 -2.76 -20.61 28.23
N SER A 25 -2.01 -21.42 27.48
CA SER A 25 -0.60 -21.71 27.75
C SER A 25 0.26 -20.47 27.51
N ASN A 26 1.29 -20.25 28.33
CA ASN A 26 2.27 -19.20 28.08
C ASN A 26 3.19 -19.58 26.91
N LYS A 27 3.21 -18.74 25.87
CA LYS A 27 4.02 -18.89 24.64
C LYS A 27 5.02 -17.76 24.46
N VAL A 28 5.32 -17.00 25.52
CA VAL A 28 6.25 -15.87 25.45
C VAL A 28 7.68 -16.39 25.32
N LEU A 29 8.38 -15.96 24.27
CA LEU A 29 9.77 -16.31 23.97
C LEU A 29 10.53 -15.08 23.44
N GLY A 30 11.84 -15.05 23.62
CA GLY A 30 12.68 -14.08 22.92
C GLY A 30 12.68 -14.32 21.41
N ILE A 31 12.82 -13.26 20.60
CA ILE A 31 12.73 -13.32 19.13
C ILE A 31 13.72 -14.34 18.56
N ALA A 32 14.98 -14.31 19.03
CA ALA A 32 16.01 -15.23 18.56
C ALA A 32 15.63 -16.70 18.74
N GLU A 33 15.05 -17.06 19.89
CA GLU A 33 14.62 -18.42 20.16
C GLU A 33 13.36 -18.79 19.38
N ALA A 34 12.42 -17.85 19.22
CA ALA A 34 11.22 -18.05 18.42
C ALA A 34 11.56 -18.39 16.96
N ILE A 35 12.47 -17.63 16.35
CA ILE A 35 12.95 -17.86 14.98
C ILE A 35 13.69 -19.21 14.89
N ARG A 36 14.65 -19.46 15.79
CA ARG A 36 15.47 -20.69 15.79
C ARG A 36 14.63 -21.97 15.87
N ARG A 37 13.55 -21.96 16.67
CA ARG A 37 12.68 -23.12 16.85
C ARG A 37 11.73 -23.38 15.68
N SER A 38 11.41 -22.36 14.90
CA SER A 38 10.24 -22.39 14.02
C SER A 38 10.54 -22.12 12.55
N VAL A 39 11.68 -21.51 12.22
CA VAL A 39 12.09 -21.19 10.85
C VAL A 39 13.21 -22.14 10.41
N GLN A 40 13.00 -22.85 9.31
CA GLN A 40 13.92 -23.86 8.76
C GLN A 40 14.23 -23.54 7.29
N PRO A 41 15.45 -23.85 6.80
CA PRO A 41 15.79 -23.72 5.39
C PRO A 41 14.74 -24.35 4.46
N GLY A 42 14.47 -23.71 3.33
CA GLY A 42 13.54 -24.15 2.29
C GLY A 42 12.08 -23.76 2.53
N MET A 43 11.74 -23.20 3.69
CA MET A 43 10.37 -22.78 4.01
C MET A 43 9.86 -21.67 3.10
N THR A 44 8.55 -21.73 2.85
CA THR A 44 7.73 -20.61 2.40
C THR A 44 7.32 -19.77 3.60
N VAL A 45 7.92 -18.59 3.75
CA VAL A 45 7.72 -17.69 4.88
C VAL A 45 6.83 -16.53 4.46
N HIS A 46 5.66 -16.43 5.08
CA HIS A 46 4.86 -15.20 5.02
C HIS A 46 5.43 -14.20 6.01
N LEU A 47 6.02 -13.12 5.49
CA LEU A 47 6.65 -12.09 6.29
C LEU A 47 5.82 -10.80 6.22
N GLY A 48 5.23 -10.43 7.35
CA GLY A 48 4.46 -9.20 7.49
C GLY A 48 5.31 -7.97 7.17
N TYR A 49 4.69 -6.96 6.56
CA TYR A 49 5.38 -5.74 6.14
C TYR A 49 6.04 -5.00 7.33
N GLU A 50 5.38 -5.04 8.48
CA GLU A 50 5.81 -4.46 9.76
C GLU A 50 6.64 -5.43 10.62
N ALA A 51 7.06 -6.60 10.13
CA ALA A 51 7.78 -7.59 10.94
C ALA A 51 9.30 -7.30 11.07
N GLY A 52 9.68 -6.05 11.29
CA GLY A 52 11.07 -5.59 11.15
C GLY A 52 12.07 -6.24 12.11
N ALA A 53 11.76 -6.25 13.40
CA ALA A 53 12.62 -6.90 14.41
C ALA A 53 12.86 -8.39 14.12
N ALA A 54 11.81 -9.09 13.67
CA ALA A 54 11.90 -10.51 13.30
C ALA A 54 12.65 -10.72 11.98
N ALA A 55 12.48 -9.84 11.00
CA ALA A 55 13.22 -9.89 9.74
C ALA A 55 14.72 -9.71 9.96
N CYS A 56 15.13 -8.73 10.79
CA CYS A 56 16.52 -8.55 11.20
C CYS A 56 17.07 -9.81 11.90
N GLU A 57 16.26 -10.45 12.74
CA GLU A 57 16.69 -11.68 13.42
C GLU A 57 16.87 -12.87 12.46
N ILE A 58 16.00 -13.02 11.45
CA ILE A 58 16.19 -14.02 10.39
C ILE A 58 17.49 -13.75 9.64
N VAL A 59 17.77 -12.49 9.29
CA VAL A 59 19.01 -12.10 8.62
C VAL A 59 20.23 -12.50 9.46
N ARG A 60 20.26 -12.18 10.76
CA ARG A 60 21.37 -12.57 11.67
C ARG A 60 21.60 -14.09 11.71
N GLN A 61 20.52 -14.88 11.80
CA GLN A 61 20.66 -16.34 11.96
C GLN A 61 21.04 -17.06 10.66
N PHE A 62 20.67 -16.51 9.50
CA PHE A 62 20.82 -17.18 8.20
C PHE A 62 21.79 -16.49 7.23
N TRP A 63 22.44 -15.40 7.64
CA TRP A 63 23.45 -14.72 6.82
C TRP A 63 24.52 -15.69 6.31
N SER A 64 24.79 -15.66 5.01
CA SER A 64 25.76 -16.54 4.35
C SER A 64 25.50 -18.04 4.48
N ARG A 65 24.24 -18.47 4.74
CA ARG A 65 23.87 -19.89 4.87
C ARG A 65 23.02 -20.46 3.73
N ASP A 66 22.65 -19.64 2.75
CA ASP A 66 21.76 -20.00 1.61
C ASP A 66 20.56 -20.89 2.03
N PRO A 67 19.67 -20.38 2.92
CA PRO A 67 18.49 -21.14 3.35
C PRO A 67 17.45 -21.36 2.25
N LYS A 68 17.54 -20.70 1.08
CA LYS A 68 16.60 -20.86 -0.05
C LYS A 68 15.14 -20.62 0.31
N PHE A 69 14.85 -19.59 1.10
CA PHE A 69 13.48 -19.25 1.47
C PHE A 69 12.64 -18.84 0.25
N THR A 70 11.34 -19.13 0.31
CA THR A 70 10.34 -18.46 -0.53
C THR A 70 9.65 -17.41 0.35
N LEU A 71 9.75 -16.13 0.01
CA LEU A 71 9.09 -15.07 0.77
C LEU A 71 7.73 -14.73 0.16
N VAL A 72 6.70 -14.58 1.00
CA VAL A 72 5.38 -14.08 0.63
C VAL A 72 5.15 -12.75 1.34
N MET A 73 5.05 -11.65 0.59
CA MET A 73 5.00 -10.29 1.17
C MET A 73 4.03 -9.36 0.44
N GLY A 74 3.37 -8.46 1.16
CA GLY A 74 2.51 -7.40 0.60
C GLY A 74 3.23 -6.20 -0.01
N GLY A 75 4.55 -6.32 -0.15
CA GLY A 75 5.51 -5.34 -0.67
C GLY A 75 6.91 -5.74 -0.23
N THR A 76 7.96 -5.16 -0.80
CA THR A 76 9.37 -5.48 -0.43
C THR A 76 9.81 -4.95 0.93
N ALA A 77 8.94 -4.21 1.63
CA ALA A 77 9.18 -3.57 2.92
C ALA A 77 10.39 -2.62 2.94
N GLY A 78 10.75 -2.01 1.79
CA GLY A 78 11.78 -0.97 1.63
C GLY A 78 13.23 -1.44 1.85
N THR A 79 13.43 -2.28 2.85
CA THR A 79 14.71 -2.64 3.44
C THR A 79 14.84 -4.16 3.53
N PHE A 80 13.82 -4.87 4.02
CA PHE A 80 14.00 -6.27 4.41
C PHE A 80 14.13 -7.25 3.25
N ALA A 81 13.26 -7.20 2.24
CA ALA A 81 13.42 -8.08 1.08
C ALA A 81 14.75 -7.80 0.34
N PRO A 82 15.17 -6.54 0.08
CA PRO A 82 16.50 -6.23 -0.45
C PRO A 82 17.65 -6.82 0.38
N VAL A 83 17.64 -6.67 1.71
CA VAL A 83 18.69 -7.24 2.59
C VAL A 83 18.74 -8.77 2.48
N MET A 84 17.58 -9.44 2.54
CA MET A 84 17.53 -10.90 2.48
C MET A 84 17.94 -11.44 1.11
N ILE A 85 17.57 -10.76 0.03
CA ILE A 85 18.00 -11.10 -1.34
C ILE A 85 19.52 -10.92 -1.48
N HIS A 86 20.04 -9.79 -1.03
CA HIS A 86 21.47 -9.48 -1.09
C HIS A 86 22.32 -10.47 -0.28
N GLY A 87 21.82 -10.89 0.90
CA GLY A 87 22.46 -11.93 1.71
C GLY A 87 22.35 -13.36 1.17
N GLY A 88 21.65 -13.57 0.06
CA GLY A 88 21.44 -14.89 -0.54
C GLY A 88 20.45 -15.78 0.23
N LEU A 89 19.52 -15.19 1.00
CA LEU A 89 18.55 -15.95 1.80
C LEU A 89 17.33 -16.41 0.98
N VAL A 90 17.08 -15.79 -0.17
CA VAL A 90 15.81 -15.90 -0.89
C VAL A 90 16.02 -16.58 -2.24
N ARG A 91 15.29 -17.66 -2.50
CA ARG A 91 15.20 -18.31 -3.82
C ARG A 91 14.07 -17.72 -4.65
N LYS A 92 12.95 -17.40 -4.00
CA LYS A 92 11.72 -16.92 -4.65
C LYS A 92 11.04 -15.85 -3.82
N LEU A 93 10.53 -14.81 -4.49
CA LEU A 93 9.74 -13.76 -3.88
C LEU A 93 8.36 -13.73 -4.55
N ILE A 94 7.31 -13.97 -3.75
CA ILE A 94 5.90 -13.81 -4.12
C ILE A 94 5.42 -12.49 -3.50
N PHE A 95 5.11 -11.50 -4.33
CA PHE A 95 4.94 -10.12 -3.85
C PHE A 95 4.03 -9.29 -4.75
N THR A 96 3.64 -8.11 -4.25
CA THR A 96 2.69 -7.23 -4.93
C THR A 96 3.34 -5.98 -5.52
N SER A 97 4.38 -5.45 -4.86
CA SER A 97 5.13 -4.28 -5.28
C SER A 97 6.59 -4.38 -4.82
N GLY A 98 7.51 -4.08 -5.73
CA GLY A 98 8.95 -3.92 -5.49
C GLY A 98 9.42 -2.47 -5.54
N ALA A 99 8.49 -1.52 -5.63
CA ALA A 99 8.80 -0.11 -5.44
C ALA A 99 8.73 0.29 -3.96
N ASP A 100 9.69 1.11 -3.55
CA ASP A 100 9.67 1.80 -2.26
C ASP A 100 8.64 2.93 -2.28
N TRP A 101 8.10 3.27 -1.11
CA TRP A 101 7.08 4.31 -0.98
C TRP A 101 7.69 5.72 -0.91
N TYR A 102 6.85 6.74 -1.01
CA TYR A 102 7.25 8.14 -0.82
C TYR A 102 7.95 8.33 0.54
N PRO A 103 8.94 9.24 0.63
CA PRO A 103 9.32 10.26 -0.36
C PRO A 103 10.33 9.81 -1.44
N THR A 104 10.72 8.53 -1.47
CA THR A 104 11.66 7.98 -2.46
C THR A 104 10.99 6.95 -3.37
N PRO A 105 9.97 7.33 -4.17
CA PRO A 105 9.30 6.39 -5.05
C PRO A 105 10.28 5.86 -6.10
N GLY A 106 10.52 4.55 -6.11
CA GLY A 106 11.44 3.91 -7.05
C GLY A 106 11.68 2.44 -6.73
N VAL A 107 12.20 1.70 -7.70
CA VAL A 107 12.59 0.31 -7.50
C VAL A 107 13.94 0.26 -6.79
N ASN A 108 14.00 -0.48 -5.69
CA ASN A 108 15.26 -0.69 -4.97
C ASN A 108 16.30 -1.34 -5.92
N PRO A 109 17.55 -0.82 -5.99
CA PRO A 109 18.60 -1.37 -6.83
C PRO A 109 18.84 -2.88 -6.70
N VAL A 110 18.64 -3.46 -5.52
CA VAL A 110 18.75 -4.92 -5.31
C VAL A 110 17.64 -5.66 -6.04
N ILE A 111 16.40 -5.17 -5.99
CA ILE A 111 15.27 -5.77 -6.71
C ILE A 111 15.47 -5.63 -8.22
N GLN A 112 15.98 -4.49 -8.68
CA GLN A 112 16.30 -4.28 -10.09
C GLN A 112 17.37 -5.27 -10.58
N ARG A 113 18.44 -5.48 -9.79
CA ARG A 113 19.47 -6.50 -10.10
C ARG A 113 18.90 -7.92 -10.04
N ALA A 114 18.08 -8.22 -9.03
CA ALA A 114 17.42 -9.51 -8.89
C ALA A 114 16.58 -9.86 -10.13
N TYR A 115 15.86 -8.87 -10.65
CA TYR A 115 15.10 -8.99 -11.90
C TYR A 115 16.02 -9.17 -13.13
N SER A 116 17.02 -8.30 -13.31
CA SER A 116 17.85 -8.32 -14.52
C SER A 116 18.82 -9.49 -14.61
N GLU A 117 19.33 -9.95 -13.47
CA GLU A 117 20.31 -11.04 -13.37
C GLU A 117 19.66 -12.41 -13.13
N GLY A 118 18.36 -12.43 -12.81
CA GLY A 118 17.62 -13.67 -12.56
C GLY A 118 18.07 -14.44 -11.30
N VAL A 119 18.71 -13.76 -10.35
CA VAL A 119 19.23 -14.41 -9.12
C VAL A 119 18.12 -14.84 -8.13
N VAL A 120 16.90 -14.32 -8.30
CA VAL A 120 15.71 -14.68 -7.51
C VAL A 120 14.52 -14.84 -8.46
N GLU A 121 13.71 -15.88 -8.25
CA GLU A 121 12.44 -16.04 -8.95
C GLU A 121 11.43 -15.00 -8.44
N LEU A 122 11.02 -14.05 -9.29
CA LEU A 122 10.06 -13.00 -8.96
C LEU A 122 8.66 -13.39 -9.47
N GLU A 123 7.75 -13.74 -8.56
CA GLU A 123 6.35 -14.05 -8.86
C GLU A 123 5.46 -12.85 -8.46
N ASN A 124 5.02 -12.10 -9.46
CA ASN A 124 4.22 -10.89 -9.27
C ASN A 124 2.73 -11.22 -9.14
N TRP A 125 2.11 -10.67 -8.11
CA TRP A 125 0.66 -10.62 -7.93
C TRP A 125 0.23 -9.18 -7.69
N THR A 126 -1.08 -8.97 -7.62
CA THR A 126 -1.64 -7.70 -7.15
C THR A 126 -1.95 -7.82 -5.66
N THR A 127 -2.19 -6.69 -5.01
CA THR A 127 -2.61 -6.64 -3.61
C THR A 127 -3.83 -7.52 -3.35
N LEU A 128 -4.91 -7.36 -4.12
CA LEU A 128 -6.13 -8.11 -3.88
C LEU A 128 -6.01 -9.58 -4.30
N SER A 129 -5.34 -9.89 -5.43
CA SER A 129 -5.20 -11.27 -5.88
C SER A 129 -4.34 -12.09 -4.91
N LEU A 130 -3.25 -11.53 -4.36
CA LEU A 130 -2.47 -12.21 -3.32
C LEU A 130 -3.30 -12.43 -2.04
N VAL A 131 -4.07 -11.43 -1.61
CA VAL A 131 -4.99 -11.56 -0.47
C VAL A 131 -6.01 -12.67 -0.73
N HIS A 132 -6.63 -12.75 -1.92
CA HIS A 132 -7.56 -13.84 -2.26
C HIS A 132 -6.91 -15.23 -2.22
N ARG A 133 -5.66 -15.37 -2.68
CA ARG A 133 -4.92 -16.64 -2.57
C ARG A 133 -4.73 -17.05 -1.12
N LEU A 134 -4.34 -16.11 -0.25
CA LEU A 134 -4.18 -16.35 1.19
C LEU A 134 -5.54 -16.59 1.87
N MET A 135 -6.60 -15.91 1.46
CA MET A 135 -7.97 -16.13 1.96
C MET A 135 -8.44 -17.55 1.64
N ALA A 136 -8.28 -18.01 0.40
CA ALA A 136 -8.57 -19.39 0.01
C ALA A 136 -7.82 -20.38 0.92
N GLY A 137 -6.52 -20.17 1.11
CA GLY A 137 -5.68 -20.97 1.99
C GLY A 137 -6.17 -20.97 3.44
N SER A 138 -6.61 -19.83 3.96
CA SER A 138 -7.12 -19.68 5.33
C SER A 138 -8.48 -20.35 5.57
N MET A 139 -9.27 -20.55 4.50
CA MET A 139 -10.58 -21.20 4.55
C MET A 139 -10.50 -22.70 4.20
N GLY A 140 -9.32 -23.22 3.85
CA GLY A 140 -9.16 -24.58 3.35
C GLY A 140 -9.77 -24.80 1.96
N LEU A 141 -9.96 -23.73 1.17
CA LEU A 141 -10.46 -23.79 -0.18
C LEU A 141 -9.31 -23.91 -1.18
N PRO A 142 -9.44 -24.68 -2.27
CA PRO A 142 -8.39 -24.84 -3.27
C PRO A 142 -8.17 -23.59 -4.14
N PHE A 143 -9.18 -22.71 -4.22
CA PHE A 143 -9.13 -21.49 -5.01
C PHE A 143 -10.13 -20.45 -4.49
N MET A 144 -10.00 -19.21 -4.98
CA MET A 144 -10.96 -18.13 -4.73
C MET A 144 -11.28 -17.37 -6.02
N PRO A 145 -12.56 -17.03 -6.30
CA PRO A 145 -12.91 -16.22 -7.46
C PRO A 145 -12.38 -14.79 -7.31
N THR A 146 -11.99 -14.20 -8.44
CA THR A 146 -11.53 -12.81 -8.52
C THR A 146 -11.75 -12.23 -9.91
N ARG A 147 -11.93 -10.91 -9.97
CA ARG A 147 -11.82 -10.14 -11.22
C ARG A 147 -10.46 -9.47 -11.39
N SER A 148 -9.63 -9.49 -10.35
CA SER A 148 -8.24 -9.05 -10.43
C SER A 148 -7.48 -9.83 -11.50
N ILE A 149 -6.45 -9.21 -12.07
CA ILE A 149 -5.52 -9.68 -13.12
C ILE A 149 -6.12 -10.15 -14.44
N SER A 150 -7.45 -10.21 -14.56
CA SER A 150 -8.11 -10.65 -15.79
C SER A 150 -7.77 -9.71 -16.96
N GLY A 151 -7.25 -10.27 -18.05
CA GLY A 151 -6.85 -9.50 -19.24
C GLY A 151 -5.52 -8.75 -19.13
N SER A 152 -4.72 -9.01 -18.09
CA SER A 152 -3.37 -8.45 -17.93
C SER A 152 -2.29 -9.48 -18.22
N ASP A 153 -1.06 -9.02 -18.46
CA ASP A 153 0.08 -9.91 -18.62
C ASP A 153 0.48 -10.58 -17.28
N ILE A 154 0.00 -10.06 -16.13
CA ILE A 154 0.16 -10.73 -14.83
C ILE A 154 -0.61 -12.05 -14.81
N ALA A 155 -1.80 -12.11 -15.43
CA ALA A 155 -2.52 -13.37 -15.57
C ALA A 155 -1.77 -14.36 -16.46
N ASN A 156 -1.13 -13.89 -17.54
CA ASN A 156 -0.32 -14.73 -18.42
C ASN A 156 0.89 -15.30 -17.69
N ASP A 157 1.63 -14.45 -16.96
CA ASP A 157 2.79 -14.86 -16.16
C ASP A 157 2.42 -15.89 -15.06
N ASN A 158 1.15 -15.97 -14.67
CA ASN A 158 0.64 -16.82 -13.59
C ASN A 158 -0.37 -17.89 -14.06
N GLU A 159 -0.36 -18.31 -15.32
CA GLU A 159 -1.33 -19.28 -15.90
C GLU A 159 -1.44 -20.63 -15.15
N ARG A 160 -0.40 -21.00 -14.40
CA ARG A 160 -0.41 -22.21 -13.55
C ARG A 160 -1.30 -22.06 -12.32
N SER A 161 -1.43 -20.84 -11.80
CA SER A 161 -2.09 -20.48 -10.55
C SER A 161 -3.32 -19.59 -10.75
N PHE A 162 -3.59 -19.15 -11.99
CA PHE A 162 -4.74 -18.36 -12.38
C PHE A 162 -5.43 -18.98 -13.59
N ARG A 163 -6.77 -19.08 -13.53
CA ARG A 163 -7.60 -19.55 -14.65
C ARG A 163 -8.86 -18.71 -14.76
N THR A 164 -9.54 -18.76 -15.88
CA THR A 164 -10.88 -18.19 -16.03
C THR A 164 -11.90 -19.28 -16.31
N VAL A 165 -13.10 -19.12 -15.76
CA VAL A 165 -14.25 -19.99 -16.01
C VAL A 165 -15.47 -19.14 -16.33
N GLU A 166 -16.44 -19.72 -17.01
CA GLU A 166 -17.78 -19.12 -17.09
C GLU A 166 -18.47 -19.28 -15.74
N ASP A 167 -19.26 -18.27 -15.34
CA ASP A 167 -20.04 -18.33 -14.12
C ASP A 167 -20.99 -19.54 -14.15
N PRO A 168 -20.80 -20.54 -13.26
CA PRO A 168 -21.61 -21.74 -13.26
C PRO A 168 -23.06 -21.51 -12.79
N PHE A 169 -23.39 -20.31 -12.30
CA PHE A 169 -24.74 -19.94 -11.85
C PHE A 169 -25.55 -19.13 -12.88
N GLY A 170 -25.02 -18.94 -14.09
CA GLY A 170 -25.80 -18.47 -15.24
C GLY A 170 -25.84 -16.96 -15.45
N SER A 171 -24.94 -16.16 -14.85
CA SER A 171 -24.84 -14.72 -15.21
C SER A 171 -24.26 -14.47 -16.62
N GLY A 172 -23.67 -15.49 -17.24
CA GLY A 172 -22.94 -15.36 -18.53
C GLY A 172 -21.62 -14.59 -18.42
N ARG A 173 -21.22 -14.16 -17.20
CA ARG A 173 -19.94 -13.46 -16.96
C ARG A 173 -18.81 -14.50 -16.89
N LYS A 174 -17.63 -14.14 -17.40
CA LYS A 174 -16.38 -14.88 -17.10
C LYS A 174 -15.78 -14.39 -15.79
N VAL A 175 -15.31 -15.30 -14.95
CA VAL A 175 -14.71 -15.02 -13.65
C VAL A 175 -13.33 -15.68 -13.55
N GLY A 176 -12.36 -14.93 -13.03
CA GLY A 176 -11.04 -15.46 -12.73
C GLY A 176 -11.05 -16.29 -11.45
N LEU A 177 -10.18 -17.29 -11.36
CA LEU A 177 -9.95 -18.13 -10.20
C LEU A 177 -8.46 -18.08 -9.88
N VAL A 178 -8.11 -17.77 -8.63
CA VAL A 178 -6.74 -17.85 -8.14
C VAL A 178 -6.57 -19.06 -7.21
N GLN A 179 -5.51 -19.83 -7.41
CA GLN A 179 -5.18 -20.98 -6.57
C GLN A 179 -4.78 -20.54 -5.16
N SER A 180 -5.17 -21.31 -4.15
CA SER A 180 -4.79 -21.06 -2.75
C SER A 180 -3.28 -20.96 -2.55
N LEU A 181 -2.88 -20.14 -1.57
CA LEU A 181 -1.50 -20.01 -1.12
C LEU A 181 -1.44 -20.29 0.39
N ASN A 182 -0.66 -21.29 0.77
CA ASN A 182 -0.49 -21.74 2.16
C ASN A 182 0.99 -21.72 2.52
N PRO A 183 1.48 -20.64 3.15
CA PRO A 183 2.86 -20.57 3.64
C PRO A 183 3.15 -21.67 4.67
N ASP A 184 4.42 -22.04 4.84
CA ASP A 184 4.82 -22.97 5.88
C ASP A 184 4.71 -22.34 7.26
N ILE A 185 5.07 -21.06 7.37
CA ILE A 185 4.99 -20.28 8.60
C ILE A 185 4.74 -18.80 8.30
N SER A 186 4.04 -18.12 9.22
CA SER A 186 3.89 -16.68 9.19
C SER A 186 4.67 -16.00 10.30
N ILE A 187 5.23 -14.84 10.00
CA ILE A 187 5.95 -13.98 10.94
C ILE A 187 5.36 -12.58 10.82
N ILE A 188 4.75 -12.08 11.89
CA ILE A 188 4.05 -10.80 11.87
C ILE A 188 4.40 -9.97 13.10
N HIS A 189 4.17 -8.66 12.99
CA HIS A 189 4.21 -7.74 14.11
C HIS A 189 2.79 -7.26 14.44
N GLY A 190 2.40 -7.34 15.71
CA GLY A 190 1.12 -6.86 16.23
C GLY A 190 1.29 -5.70 17.20
N CYS A 191 0.20 -5.00 17.49
CA CYS A 191 0.20 -3.92 18.48
C CYS A 191 0.36 -4.50 19.88
N ALA A 192 -0.43 -5.53 20.19
CA ALA A 192 -0.37 -6.21 21.47
C ALA A 192 -0.86 -7.65 21.38
N ALA A 193 -0.37 -8.48 22.29
CA ALA A 193 -0.86 -9.84 22.46
C ALA A 193 -0.88 -10.25 23.93
N ASP A 194 -1.76 -11.18 24.29
CA ASP A 194 -1.62 -11.90 25.55
C ASP A 194 -0.59 -13.04 25.46
N GLN A 195 -0.28 -13.66 26.59
CA GLN A 195 0.70 -14.75 26.64
C GLN A 195 0.32 -15.99 25.81
N TYR A 196 -0.97 -16.17 25.50
CA TYR A 196 -1.45 -17.29 24.67
C TYR A 196 -1.34 -16.98 23.17
N GLY A 197 -1.25 -15.71 22.81
CA GLY A 197 -1.04 -15.22 21.46
C GLY A 197 -2.27 -14.61 20.81
N ASN A 198 -3.34 -14.33 21.55
CA ASN A 198 -4.44 -13.54 20.98
C ASN A 198 -3.89 -12.15 20.64
N THR A 199 -3.80 -11.82 19.35
CA THR A 199 -3.03 -10.67 18.88
C THR A 199 -3.92 -9.64 18.19
N ILE A 200 -3.77 -8.39 18.64
CA ILE A 200 -4.31 -7.20 18.00
C ILE A 200 -3.35 -6.76 16.91
N VAL A 201 -3.86 -6.58 15.70
CA VAL A 201 -3.11 -6.14 14.52
C VAL A 201 -3.78 -4.90 13.95
N VAL A 202 -3.01 -3.95 13.43
CA VAL A 202 -3.55 -2.75 12.79
C VAL A 202 -4.42 -3.15 11.60
N PRO A 203 -5.71 -2.74 11.54
CA PRO A 203 -6.59 -3.12 10.44
C PRO A 203 -6.12 -2.65 9.06
N ALA A 204 -5.53 -1.44 8.98
CA ALA A 204 -5.03 -0.84 7.74
C ALA A 204 -3.65 -1.36 7.27
N SER A 205 -3.21 -2.51 7.78
CA SER A 205 -1.86 -3.05 7.55
C SER A 205 -1.71 -3.78 6.21
N LEU A 206 -0.49 -3.72 5.65
CA LEU A 206 -0.05 -4.56 4.52
C LEU A 206 0.49 -5.93 4.95
N THR A 207 0.38 -6.28 6.24
CA THR A 207 0.77 -7.59 6.78
C THR A 207 -0.14 -8.73 6.32
N TYR A 208 -1.35 -8.46 5.80
CA TYR A 208 -2.29 -9.48 5.31
C TYR A 208 -2.49 -10.64 6.30
N PHE A 209 -3.24 -10.41 7.38
CA PHE A 209 -3.48 -11.41 8.44
C PHE A 209 -4.04 -12.75 7.92
N HIS A 210 -4.63 -12.80 6.72
CA HIS A 210 -4.99 -14.06 6.07
C HIS A 210 -3.79 -14.97 5.82
N GLY A 211 -2.59 -14.44 5.56
CA GLY A 211 -1.38 -15.23 5.43
C GLY A 211 -1.00 -15.94 6.73
N THR A 212 -1.23 -15.31 7.88
CA THR A 212 -1.12 -15.98 9.17
C THR A 212 -2.12 -17.12 9.30
N LYS A 213 -3.40 -16.87 8.98
CA LYS A 213 -4.46 -17.88 9.07
C LYS A 213 -4.29 -19.03 8.07
N ALA A 214 -3.63 -18.78 6.94
CA ALA A 214 -3.35 -19.77 5.90
C ALA A 214 -2.08 -20.60 6.16
N SER A 215 -1.25 -20.20 7.14
CA SER A 215 0.06 -20.81 7.37
C SER A 215 -0.07 -22.18 8.02
N ARG A 216 0.61 -23.18 7.44
CA ARG A 216 0.53 -24.60 7.85
C ARG A 216 0.97 -24.81 9.29
N ASN A 217 2.04 -24.14 9.70
CA ASN A 217 2.61 -24.27 11.04
C ASN A 217 2.33 -23.04 11.91
N GLY A 218 1.23 -22.31 11.67
CA GLY A 218 0.85 -21.15 12.49
C GLY A 218 1.81 -19.96 12.35
N ALA A 219 1.91 -19.16 13.42
CA ALA A 219 2.68 -17.91 13.40
C ALA A 219 3.60 -17.64 14.59
N ILE A 220 4.69 -16.94 14.29
CA ILE A 220 5.51 -16.19 15.24
C ILE A 220 4.99 -14.76 15.25
N VAL A 221 4.67 -14.24 16.43
CA VAL A 221 4.18 -12.88 16.59
C VAL A 221 5.17 -12.08 17.42
N THR A 222 5.67 -10.96 16.89
CA THR A 222 6.31 -9.92 17.69
C THR A 222 5.27 -8.85 18.04
N VAL A 223 5.37 -8.20 19.21
CA VAL A 223 4.41 -7.17 19.62
C VAL A 223 5.07 -6.01 20.34
N GLU A 224 4.47 -4.81 20.24
CA GLU A 224 4.89 -3.65 21.06
C GLU A 224 4.69 -3.92 22.56
N LYS A 225 3.59 -4.60 22.92
CA LYS A 225 3.23 -4.81 24.33
C LYS A 225 2.59 -6.17 24.60
N LEU A 226 3.07 -6.83 25.66
CA LEU A 226 2.36 -7.97 26.25
C LEU A 226 1.24 -7.44 27.16
N VAL A 227 0.03 -7.97 27.01
CA VAL A 227 -1.17 -7.53 27.74
C VAL A 227 -1.88 -8.72 28.41
N SER A 228 -2.87 -8.42 29.27
CA SER A 228 -3.73 -9.45 29.85
C SER A 228 -4.77 -9.94 28.85
N THR A 229 -5.33 -11.13 29.07
CA THR A 229 -6.49 -11.61 28.31
C THR A 229 -7.72 -10.72 28.52
N ASP A 230 -7.83 -10.04 29.66
CA ASP A 230 -8.87 -9.00 29.87
C ASP A 230 -8.73 -7.83 28.89
N PHE A 231 -7.50 -7.36 28.65
CA PHE A 231 -7.26 -6.32 27.66
C PHE A 231 -7.68 -6.77 26.26
N ILE A 232 -7.32 -8.01 25.89
CA ILE A 232 -7.73 -8.63 24.63
C ILE A 232 -9.25 -8.69 24.51
N ARG A 233 -9.96 -9.05 25.60
CA ARG A 233 -11.43 -9.13 25.61
C ARG A 233 -12.08 -7.76 25.41
N ASN A 234 -11.53 -6.72 26.04
CA ASN A 234 -11.98 -5.33 25.89
C ASN A 234 -11.74 -4.78 24.47
N HIS A 235 -10.78 -5.34 23.73
CA HIS A 235 -10.43 -4.95 22.37
C HIS A 235 -10.72 -6.05 21.34
N SER A 236 -11.67 -6.95 21.64
CA SER A 236 -11.90 -8.19 20.87
C SER A 236 -12.17 -7.98 19.37
N THR A 237 -12.75 -6.85 18.98
CA THR A 237 -12.99 -6.50 17.56
C THR A 237 -11.70 -6.21 16.77
N LEU A 238 -10.62 -5.84 17.47
CA LEU A 238 -9.29 -5.59 16.91
C LEU A 238 -8.40 -6.83 16.88
N VAL A 239 -8.80 -7.92 17.56
CA VAL A 239 -8.06 -9.19 17.54
C VAL A 239 -8.22 -9.84 16.17
N LYS A 240 -7.14 -9.92 15.40
CA LYS A 240 -7.17 -10.52 14.05
C LYS A 240 -6.56 -11.91 14.02
N ILE A 241 -5.68 -12.23 14.96
CA ILE A 241 -5.02 -13.54 15.08
C ILE A 241 -5.37 -14.17 16.44
N PRO A 242 -6.19 -15.24 16.45
CA PRO A 242 -6.47 -15.99 17.67
C PRO A 242 -5.25 -16.75 18.19
N GLY A 243 -5.13 -16.89 19.50
CA GLY A 243 -3.94 -17.49 20.12
C GLY A 243 -3.69 -18.95 19.75
N TYR A 244 -4.70 -19.73 19.36
CA TYR A 244 -4.52 -21.16 19.03
C TYR A 244 -3.56 -21.40 17.84
N MET A 245 -3.47 -20.45 16.90
CA MET A 245 -2.57 -20.54 15.74
C MET A 245 -1.20 -19.88 15.98
N VAL A 246 -1.00 -19.23 17.13
CA VAL A 246 0.27 -18.63 17.50
C VAL A 246 1.17 -19.66 18.17
N LYS A 247 2.40 -19.77 17.67
CA LYS A 247 3.46 -20.63 18.24
C LYS A 247 4.26 -19.92 19.32
N SER A 248 4.51 -18.62 19.14
CA SER A 248 5.28 -17.83 20.09
C SER A 248 4.93 -16.35 20.01
N VAL A 249 5.00 -15.68 21.17
CA VAL A 249 4.86 -14.23 21.32
C VAL A 249 6.18 -13.65 21.79
N SER A 250 6.69 -12.62 21.12
CA SER A 250 7.92 -11.93 21.50
C SER A 250 7.67 -10.43 21.67
N VAL A 251 8.00 -9.88 22.83
CA VAL A 251 7.89 -8.43 23.07
C VAL A 251 9.06 -7.74 22.37
N ALA A 252 8.73 -6.82 21.47
CA ALA A 252 9.67 -6.09 20.62
C ALA A 252 9.14 -4.67 20.39
N PRO A 253 9.34 -3.74 21.35
CA PRO A 253 8.96 -2.34 21.17
C PRO A 253 9.66 -1.74 19.96
N LEU A 254 9.02 -0.84 19.21
CA LEU A 254 9.51 -0.34 17.93
C LEU A 254 9.81 -1.48 16.93
N GLY A 255 9.06 -2.58 17.03
CA GLY A 255 9.32 -3.81 16.28
C GLY A 255 9.03 -3.69 14.79
N ALA A 256 8.24 -2.68 14.38
CA ALA A 256 7.96 -2.38 12.99
C ALA A 256 9.00 -1.53 12.29
N HIS A 257 9.92 -0.88 13.03
CA HIS A 257 10.92 -0.01 12.44
C HIS A 257 11.70 -0.72 11.32
N PRO A 258 11.91 -0.09 10.14
CA PRO A 258 11.70 1.33 9.84
C PRO A 258 10.28 1.71 9.42
N GLN A 259 9.35 0.75 9.35
CA GLN A 259 7.94 1.04 9.11
C GLN A 259 7.33 1.77 10.32
N GLY A 260 6.27 2.53 10.06
CA GLY A 260 5.49 3.16 11.11
C GLY A 260 4.45 2.19 11.69
N LEU A 261 4.03 2.47 12.92
CA LEU A 261 2.89 1.81 13.56
C LEU A 261 1.98 2.88 14.15
N ASN A 262 0.86 3.15 13.45
CA ASN A 262 -0.13 4.11 13.89
C ASN A 262 -1.29 3.42 14.60
N LEU A 263 -1.62 3.88 15.82
CA LEU A 263 -2.52 3.22 16.75
C LEU A 263 -3.62 4.16 17.27
N PRO A 264 -4.43 4.80 16.41
CA PRO A 264 -5.44 5.77 16.86
C PRO A 264 -6.54 5.14 17.73
N MET A 265 -6.71 3.81 17.63
CA MET A 265 -7.69 3.02 18.38
C MET A 265 -7.15 2.42 19.70
N LEU A 266 -5.87 2.62 20.02
CA LEU A 266 -5.21 2.13 21.24
C LEU A 266 -4.40 3.27 21.87
N PRO A 267 -5.05 4.27 22.48
CA PRO A 267 -4.38 5.46 23.02
C PRO A 267 -3.41 5.14 24.17
N GLU A 268 -3.51 3.96 24.79
CA GLU A 268 -2.58 3.50 25.83
C GLU A 268 -1.24 2.98 25.28
N MET A 269 -1.10 2.96 23.95
CA MET A 269 0.11 2.55 23.23
C MET A 269 0.65 3.71 22.41
N LYS A 270 1.98 3.72 22.25
CA LYS A 270 2.64 4.77 21.49
C LYS A 270 2.58 4.44 20.01
N SER A 271 2.16 5.44 19.22
CA SER A 271 2.32 5.41 17.78
C SER A 271 3.70 5.96 17.40
N TYR A 272 4.24 5.49 16.28
CA TYR A 272 5.46 6.05 15.70
C TYR A 272 5.35 6.06 14.17
N GLU A 273 5.87 7.12 13.56
CA GLU A 273 5.83 7.30 12.10
C GLU A 273 6.93 6.49 11.42
N GLN A 274 6.75 6.24 10.13
CA GLN A 274 7.75 5.64 9.27
C GLN A 274 9.08 6.43 9.27
N ASP A 275 10.21 5.73 9.42
CA ASP A 275 11.55 6.30 9.34
C ASP A 275 12.04 6.40 7.89
N SER A 276 11.51 7.40 7.18
CA SER A 276 11.85 7.66 5.78
C SER A 276 13.34 7.90 5.55
N ASP A 277 14.03 8.53 6.51
CA ASP A 277 15.47 8.82 6.39
C ASP A 277 16.29 7.52 6.43
N PHE A 278 15.93 6.60 7.34
CA PHE A 278 16.58 5.29 7.45
C PHE A 278 16.40 4.45 6.19
N MET A 279 15.20 4.43 5.62
CA MET A 279 14.95 3.74 4.34
C MET A 279 15.71 4.37 3.19
N GLN A 280 15.78 5.70 3.12
CA GLN A 280 16.56 6.39 2.09
C GLN A 280 18.05 6.05 2.21
N GLN A 281 18.60 6.00 3.42
CA GLN A 281 19.98 5.59 3.66
C GLN A 281 20.23 4.15 3.15
N ALA A 282 19.33 3.21 3.47
CA ALA A 282 19.41 1.84 2.97
C ALA A 282 19.35 1.78 1.44
N GLY A 283 18.41 2.51 0.83
CA GLY A 283 18.26 2.59 -0.62
C GLY A 283 19.51 3.17 -1.32
N LEU A 284 20.12 4.21 -0.75
CA LEU A 284 21.38 4.78 -1.25
C LEU A 284 22.55 3.80 -1.11
N ALA A 285 22.68 3.13 0.04
CA ALA A 285 23.71 2.13 0.29
C ALA A 285 23.60 0.94 -0.67
N SER A 286 22.37 0.52 -1.02
CA SER A 286 22.09 -0.63 -1.90
C SER A 286 22.54 -0.47 -3.36
N LYS A 287 22.94 0.75 -3.78
CA LYS A 287 23.45 1.04 -5.12
C LYS A 287 24.77 0.33 -5.43
N LYS A 288 25.61 0.08 -4.42
CA LYS A 288 26.87 -0.66 -4.57
C LYS A 288 26.93 -1.77 -3.54
N LYS A 289 27.49 -2.92 -3.92
CA LYS A 289 27.59 -4.09 -3.04
C LYS A 289 28.31 -3.77 -1.72
N GLY A 290 29.52 -3.21 -1.78
CA GLY A 290 30.32 -2.92 -0.58
C GLY A 290 29.67 -1.94 0.40
N THR A 291 29.05 -0.86 -0.08
CA THR A 291 28.35 0.09 0.80
C THR A 291 27.11 -0.51 1.44
N PHE A 292 26.45 -1.46 0.77
CA PHE A 292 25.31 -2.16 1.34
C PHE A 292 25.75 -3.21 2.37
N ASP A 293 26.84 -3.92 2.12
CA ASP A 293 27.46 -4.82 3.11
C ASP A 293 27.80 -4.06 4.40
N GLU A 294 28.43 -2.88 4.30
CA GLU A 294 28.74 -2.01 5.44
C GLU A 294 27.49 -1.55 6.19
N TRP A 295 26.44 -1.17 5.46
CA TRP A 295 25.17 -0.74 6.04
C TRP A 295 24.47 -1.89 6.80
N ILE A 296 24.46 -3.09 6.21
CA ILE A 296 23.88 -4.31 6.82
C ILE A 296 24.69 -4.73 8.05
N GLU A 297 26.01 -4.70 7.96
CA GLU A 297 26.89 -4.97 9.10
C GLU A 297 26.60 -3.98 10.23
N HIS A 298 26.51 -2.68 9.93
CA HIS A 298 26.28 -1.66 10.94
C HIS A 298 24.92 -1.80 11.64
N TRP A 299 23.83 -2.01 10.89
CA TRP A 299 22.46 -1.93 11.41
C TRP A 299 21.85 -3.28 11.77
N ILE A 300 22.36 -4.40 11.26
CA ILE A 300 21.73 -5.71 11.43
C ILE A 300 22.69 -6.72 12.06
N LEU A 301 23.81 -7.03 11.40
CA LEU A 301 24.71 -8.11 11.83
C LEU A 301 25.57 -7.72 13.05
N GLY A 302 25.98 -6.46 13.13
CA GLY A 302 26.72 -5.87 14.25
C GLY A 302 25.85 -5.46 15.44
N CYS A 303 24.60 -5.92 15.49
CA CYS A 303 23.70 -5.83 16.64
C CYS A 303 23.31 -7.25 17.03
N ALA A 304 23.63 -7.71 18.24
CA ALA A 304 23.35 -9.08 18.66
C ALA A 304 21.85 -9.32 18.98
N SER A 305 21.07 -8.26 19.14
CA SER A 305 19.65 -8.33 19.48
C SER A 305 18.86 -7.11 18.99
N HIS A 306 17.53 -7.16 19.16
CA HIS A 306 16.66 -6.00 18.93
C HIS A 306 16.94 -4.87 19.94
N ASP A 307 17.28 -5.20 21.19
CA ASP A 307 17.58 -4.18 22.21
C ASP A 307 18.87 -3.41 21.88
N GLU A 308 19.90 -4.11 21.39
CA GLU A 308 21.12 -3.46 20.89
C GLU A 308 20.87 -2.60 19.65
N TYR A 309 19.96 -3.04 18.78
CA TYR A 309 19.52 -2.25 17.64
C TYR A 309 18.87 -0.92 18.08
N LEU A 310 17.95 -0.97 19.06
CA LEU A 310 17.31 0.23 19.61
C LEU A 310 18.29 1.13 20.35
N ALA A 311 19.24 0.55 21.09
CA ALA A 311 20.31 1.31 21.75
C ALA A 311 21.17 2.06 20.73
N LYS A 312 21.46 1.45 19.57
CA LYS A 312 22.17 2.09 18.46
C LYS A 312 21.32 3.15 17.75
N LEU A 313 20.02 2.91 17.55
CA LEU A 313 19.09 3.89 16.96
C LEU A 313 19.00 5.16 17.82
N GLY A 314 19.01 4.99 19.14
CA GLY A 314 19.09 6.07 20.12
C GLY A 314 17.74 6.69 20.49
N PRO A 315 17.62 7.22 21.73
CA PRO A 315 16.36 7.75 22.25
C PRO A 315 15.86 9.00 21.52
N ASP A 316 16.76 9.82 20.98
CA ASP A 316 16.40 11.04 20.24
C ASP A 316 15.65 10.72 18.95
N LYS A 317 16.13 9.71 18.22
CA LYS A 317 15.48 9.27 16.98
C LYS A 317 14.12 8.64 17.27
N ILE A 318 14.02 7.81 18.31
CA ILE A 318 12.75 7.20 18.73
C ILE A 318 11.75 8.30 19.11
N SER A 319 12.14 9.24 19.97
CA SER A 319 11.28 10.35 20.40
C SER A 319 10.84 11.23 19.23
N LEU A 320 11.73 11.45 18.25
CA LEU A 320 11.38 12.14 17.01
C LEU A 320 10.27 11.40 16.26
N LEU A 321 10.40 10.08 16.04
CA LEU A 321 9.41 9.28 15.31
C LEU A 321 8.06 9.20 16.04
N GLU A 322 8.08 9.09 17.37
CA GLU A 322 6.88 9.16 18.21
C GLU A 322 6.19 10.54 18.06
N GLY A 323 6.95 11.62 18.14
CA GLY A 323 6.44 12.98 17.93
C GLY A 323 5.94 13.22 16.50
N LYS A 324 6.48 12.50 15.51
CA LYS A 324 5.98 12.57 14.12
C LYS A 324 4.61 11.90 13.93
N ALA A 325 4.24 10.96 14.79
CA ALA A 325 2.96 10.25 14.68
C ALA A 325 1.76 11.06 15.21
N ASP A 326 1.98 12.25 15.80
CA ASP A 326 0.90 13.11 16.25
C ASP A 326 0.01 13.55 15.08
N SER A 327 -1.22 13.02 15.06
CA SER A 327 -2.25 13.33 14.05
C SER A 327 -2.65 14.81 13.99
N ALA A 328 -2.32 15.61 15.00
CA ALA A 328 -2.59 17.05 15.04
C ALA A 328 -1.45 17.92 14.48
N ARG A 329 -0.26 17.35 14.23
CA ARG A 329 0.97 18.08 13.88
C ARG A 329 0.84 18.92 12.61
N TRP A 330 0.03 18.47 11.64
CA TRP A 330 -0.21 19.16 10.37
C TRP A 330 -0.60 20.63 10.55
N ARG A 331 -1.27 21.00 11.66
CA ARG A 331 -1.66 22.40 11.94
C ARG A 331 -0.45 23.30 12.10
N ASN A 332 0.50 22.90 12.94
CA ASN A 332 1.71 23.69 13.22
C ASN A 332 2.63 23.75 11.99
N GLU A 333 2.73 22.64 11.25
CA GLU A 333 3.49 22.60 10.00
C GLU A 333 2.91 23.52 8.94
N LEU A 334 1.58 23.48 8.79
CA LEU A 334 0.88 24.32 7.83
C LEU A 334 1.06 25.80 8.19
N GLU A 335 0.87 26.17 9.45
CA GLU A 335 1.07 27.56 9.92
C GLU A 335 2.47 28.07 9.58
N THR A 336 3.49 27.23 9.77
CA THR A 336 4.87 27.56 9.42
C THR A 336 5.07 27.76 7.91
N ALA A 337 4.30 27.05 7.08
CA ALA A 337 4.39 27.09 5.62
C ALA A 337 3.53 28.19 4.96
N VAL A 338 2.55 28.78 5.66
CA VAL A 338 1.61 29.76 5.08
C VAL A 338 2.33 30.93 4.41
N GLY A 339 3.38 31.46 5.06
CA GLY A 339 4.16 32.59 4.53
C GLY A 339 4.84 32.27 3.19
N SER A 340 5.45 31.10 3.05
CA SER A 340 6.13 30.69 1.81
C SER A 340 5.13 30.38 0.69
N ILE A 341 3.97 29.82 1.04
CA ILE A 341 2.87 29.56 0.10
C ILE A 341 2.34 30.89 -0.45
N ALA A 342 2.08 31.87 0.42
CA ALA A 342 1.55 33.18 0.03
C ALA A 342 2.50 33.96 -0.89
N ALA A 343 3.82 33.78 -0.72
CA ALA A 343 4.83 34.42 -1.56
C ALA A 343 4.99 33.78 -2.96
N THR A 344 4.44 32.58 -3.21
CA THR A 344 4.65 31.85 -4.46
C THR A 344 3.79 32.41 -5.60
N GLN A 345 4.43 32.90 -6.67
CA GLN A 345 3.76 33.47 -7.85
C GLN A 345 3.71 32.48 -9.03
N GLY A 346 2.75 32.70 -9.93
CA GLY A 346 2.56 31.86 -11.13
C GLY A 346 2.18 30.41 -10.82
N PHE A 347 2.31 29.53 -11.82
CA PHE A 347 2.08 28.09 -11.67
C PHE A 347 2.97 27.28 -12.62
N THR A 348 3.29 26.06 -12.19
CA THR A 348 4.07 25.08 -12.97
C THR A 348 3.16 24.19 -13.83
N PRO A 349 3.70 23.48 -14.84
CA PRO A 349 2.93 22.48 -15.59
C PRO A 349 2.33 21.37 -14.71
N THR A 350 3.04 20.97 -13.64
CA THR A 350 2.53 20.00 -12.65
C THR A 350 1.33 20.55 -11.90
N GLU A 351 1.41 21.80 -11.42
CA GLU A 351 0.29 22.48 -10.76
C GLU A 351 -0.93 22.60 -11.69
N MET A 352 -0.71 22.94 -12.96
CA MET A 352 -1.78 22.98 -13.97
C MET A 352 -2.41 21.59 -14.20
N MET A 353 -1.61 20.54 -14.31
CA MET A 353 -2.09 19.16 -14.46
C MET A 353 -2.95 18.72 -13.27
N VAL A 354 -2.52 19.01 -12.03
CA VAL A 354 -3.28 18.69 -10.81
C VAL A 354 -4.62 19.43 -10.80
N VAL A 355 -4.64 20.71 -11.17
CA VAL A 355 -5.87 21.52 -11.25
C VAL A 355 -6.81 20.99 -12.34
N ALA A 356 -6.29 20.67 -13.52
CA ALA A 356 -7.07 20.07 -14.59
C ALA A 356 -7.69 18.73 -14.17
N ALA A 357 -6.89 17.87 -13.51
CA ALA A 357 -7.38 16.59 -12.98
C ALA A 357 -8.44 16.80 -11.90
N SER A 358 -8.25 17.72 -10.96
CA SER A 358 -9.26 18.08 -9.95
C SER A 358 -10.59 18.48 -10.59
N ARG A 359 -10.56 19.37 -11.58
CA ARG A 359 -11.78 19.82 -12.28
C ARG A 359 -12.50 18.65 -12.96
N GLU A 360 -11.78 17.73 -13.60
CA GLU A 360 -12.35 16.53 -14.21
C GLU A 360 -12.94 15.54 -13.19
N ILE A 361 -12.32 15.39 -12.02
CA ILE A 361 -12.84 14.59 -10.89
C ILE A 361 -14.15 15.19 -10.39
N ARG A 362 -14.17 16.51 -10.16
CA ARG A 362 -15.34 17.24 -9.65
C ARG A 362 -16.53 17.12 -10.59
N ASN A 363 -16.32 17.32 -11.89
CA ASN A 363 -17.39 17.21 -12.88
C ASN A 363 -18.06 15.84 -12.84
N ARG A 364 -17.27 14.76 -12.78
CA ARG A 364 -17.78 13.38 -12.69
C ARG A 364 -18.57 13.09 -11.43
N ILE A 365 -18.12 13.61 -10.28
CA ILE A 365 -18.83 13.44 -9.02
C ILE A 365 -20.17 14.19 -9.07
N LYS A 366 -20.19 15.41 -9.63
CA LYS A 366 -21.41 16.21 -9.79
C LYS A 366 -22.42 15.62 -10.77
N GLU A 367 -21.99 14.84 -11.75
CA GLU A 367 -22.88 14.02 -12.60
C GLU A 367 -23.64 12.94 -11.80
N GLY A 368 -23.33 12.76 -10.50
CA GLY A 368 -24.16 12.03 -9.55
C GLY A 368 -24.04 10.51 -9.62
N ARG A 369 -23.04 9.99 -10.35
CA ARG A 369 -22.84 8.54 -10.51
C ARG A 369 -22.04 7.94 -9.35
N HIS A 370 -20.99 8.62 -8.88
CA HIS A 370 -20.01 8.01 -7.99
C HIS A 370 -20.27 8.24 -6.50
N LYS A 371 -20.15 7.17 -5.69
CA LYS A 371 -20.31 7.25 -4.22
C LYS A 371 -18.97 7.29 -3.49
N LEU A 372 -17.94 6.70 -4.09
CA LEU A 372 -16.60 6.60 -3.54
C LEU A 372 -15.58 7.15 -4.54
N LEU A 373 -14.54 7.80 -4.02
CA LEU A 373 -13.39 8.27 -4.79
C LEU A 373 -12.14 7.54 -4.27
N PHE A 374 -11.60 6.62 -5.09
CA PHE A 374 -10.30 6.02 -4.78
C PHE A 374 -9.18 6.97 -5.21
N ALA A 375 -8.32 7.30 -4.25
CA ALA A 375 -7.20 8.21 -4.46
C ALA A 375 -5.88 7.43 -4.52
N GLY A 376 -5.36 7.22 -5.73
CA GLY A 376 -4.03 6.63 -5.94
C GLY A 376 -2.92 7.54 -5.42
N ILE A 377 -1.77 6.97 -5.06
CA ILE A 377 -0.65 7.71 -4.47
C ILE A 377 -0.11 8.82 -5.37
N GLY A 378 0.60 9.78 -4.77
CA GLY A 378 1.31 10.83 -5.51
C GLY A 378 0.41 11.95 -6.00
N ILE A 379 0.65 12.39 -7.24
CA ILE A 379 -0.13 13.46 -7.92
C ILE A 379 -1.63 13.12 -7.98
N SER A 380 -1.98 11.83 -8.09
CA SER A 380 -3.38 11.38 -8.10
C SER A 380 -4.10 11.68 -6.79
N LEU A 381 -3.42 11.50 -5.64
CA LEU A 381 -3.96 11.80 -4.32
C LEU A 381 -4.05 13.31 -4.11
N LEU A 382 -3.06 14.07 -4.57
CA LEU A 382 -3.11 15.54 -4.49
C LEU A 382 -4.28 16.12 -5.31
N ALA A 383 -4.49 15.63 -6.54
CA ALA A 383 -5.63 16.02 -7.36
C ALA A 383 -6.97 15.63 -6.73
N SER A 384 -7.05 14.42 -6.15
CA SER A 384 -8.24 13.94 -5.45
C SER A 384 -8.54 14.75 -4.17
N ALA A 385 -7.51 15.11 -3.41
CA ALA A 385 -7.64 15.94 -2.22
C ALA A 385 -8.09 17.37 -2.56
N LEU A 386 -7.53 17.96 -3.62
CA LEU A 386 -7.98 19.26 -4.13
C LEU A 386 -9.46 19.20 -4.54
N ALA A 387 -9.84 18.18 -5.32
CA ALA A 387 -11.23 17.97 -5.74
C ALA A 387 -12.17 17.79 -4.53
N TYR A 388 -11.77 16.99 -3.54
CA TYR A 388 -12.53 16.74 -2.31
C TYR A 388 -12.89 18.03 -1.58
N TYR A 389 -11.90 18.89 -1.31
CA TYR A 389 -12.15 20.14 -0.60
C TYR A 389 -12.98 21.13 -1.41
N GLN A 390 -12.78 21.21 -2.73
CA GLN A 390 -13.61 22.04 -3.60
C GLN A 390 -15.06 21.53 -3.68
N LEU A 391 -15.30 20.22 -3.69
CA LEU A 391 -16.65 19.64 -3.64
C LEU A 391 -17.33 19.96 -2.31
N LEU A 392 -16.58 19.87 -1.22
CA LEU A 392 -17.08 20.20 0.11
C LEU A 392 -17.52 21.67 0.20
N GLU A 393 -16.74 22.61 -0.35
CA GLU A 393 -17.12 24.03 -0.46
C GLU A 393 -18.40 24.25 -1.26
N GLU A 394 -18.73 23.33 -2.17
CA GLU A 394 -19.91 23.37 -3.03
C GLU A 394 -21.09 22.53 -2.50
N GLY A 395 -20.97 21.96 -1.30
CA GLY A 395 -22.02 21.16 -0.66
C GLY A 395 -22.11 19.71 -1.16
N TYR A 396 -21.14 19.22 -1.93
CA TYR A 396 -21.06 17.82 -2.36
C TYR A 396 -20.20 17.01 -1.38
N ASN A 397 -20.71 15.83 -0.99
CA ASN A 397 -20.00 14.90 -0.13
C ASN A 397 -19.59 13.66 -0.93
N ILE A 398 -18.32 13.25 -0.79
CA ILE A 398 -17.77 12.03 -1.39
C ILE A 398 -16.84 11.38 -0.37
N ASP A 399 -16.92 10.06 -0.23
CA ASP A 399 -15.99 9.33 0.65
C ASP A 399 -14.73 8.94 -0.12
N LEU A 400 -13.59 9.40 0.38
CA LEU A 400 -12.28 9.00 -0.10
C LEU A 400 -11.90 7.63 0.47
N ILE A 401 -11.38 6.75 -0.39
CA ILE A 401 -10.95 5.41 -0.01
C ILE A 401 -9.52 5.14 -0.49
N GLY A 402 -8.77 4.33 0.27
CA GLY A 402 -7.41 3.93 -0.07
C GLY A 402 -6.56 3.59 1.16
N GLY A 403 -5.49 2.81 0.98
CA GLY A 403 -4.50 2.54 2.03
C GLY A 403 -5.10 1.95 3.32
N GLY A 404 -6.11 1.09 3.21
CA GLY A 404 -6.80 0.50 4.37
C GLY A 404 -7.80 1.44 5.08
N THR A 405 -8.21 2.53 4.44
CA THR A 405 -9.14 3.52 5.00
C THR A 405 -10.34 3.77 4.10
N ILE A 406 -11.49 4.05 4.71
CA ILE A 406 -12.72 4.52 4.03
C ILE A 406 -13.21 5.80 4.72
N GLY A 407 -13.55 6.81 3.91
CA GLY A 407 -14.14 8.07 4.35
C GLY A 407 -13.19 8.99 5.09
N PHE A 408 -11.88 8.95 4.77
CA PHE A 408 -10.89 9.83 5.40
C PHE A 408 -10.91 11.25 4.81
N SER A 409 -10.50 12.23 5.61
CA SER A 409 -10.31 13.62 5.17
C SER A 409 -8.80 13.91 5.02
N PRO A 410 -8.30 14.19 3.79
CA PRO A 410 -6.88 14.38 3.52
C PRO A 410 -6.27 15.50 4.36
N ARG A 411 -5.16 15.23 5.05
CA ARG A 411 -4.51 16.24 5.90
C ARG A 411 -3.40 16.99 5.14
N PRO A 412 -3.38 18.34 5.20
CA PRO A 412 -2.29 19.17 4.67
C PRO A 412 -0.91 18.64 5.03
N GLY A 413 -0.03 18.47 4.05
CA GLY A 413 1.33 17.95 4.28
C GLY A 413 1.43 16.47 4.64
N HIS A 414 0.33 15.73 4.67
CA HIS A 414 0.34 14.29 4.99
C HIS A 414 -0.50 13.50 3.97
N LEU A 415 -0.16 13.64 2.69
CA LEU A 415 -0.86 12.99 1.58
C LEU A 415 -0.34 11.56 1.35
N LEU A 416 -0.58 10.70 2.34
CA LEU A 416 -0.51 9.24 2.19
C LEU A 416 -1.83 8.67 2.71
N SER A 417 -2.62 7.99 1.87
CA SER A 417 -3.97 7.56 2.25
C SER A 417 -3.99 6.70 3.53
N GLY A 418 -2.99 5.83 3.71
CA GLY A 418 -2.78 5.03 4.91
C GLY A 418 -1.90 5.67 5.99
N GLY A 419 -1.51 6.94 5.86
CA GLY A 419 -0.66 7.64 6.83
C GLY A 419 -1.41 8.04 8.10
N ALA A 420 -0.68 8.30 9.18
CA ALA A 420 -1.25 8.47 10.52
C ALA A 420 -2.33 9.57 10.60
N ALA A 421 -2.03 10.73 10.01
CA ALA A 421 -2.93 11.89 9.99
C ALA A 421 -4.25 11.60 9.25
N ASN A 422 -4.23 10.79 8.19
CA ASN A 422 -5.43 10.44 7.43
C ASN A 422 -6.23 9.34 8.13
N GLN A 423 -5.55 8.30 8.67
CA GLN A 423 -6.19 7.25 9.46
C GLN A 423 -6.98 7.81 10.65
N ALA A 424 -6.46 8.84 11.34
CA ALA A 424 -7.13 9.48 12.47
C ALA A 424 -8.49 10.12 12.11
N THR A 425 -8.80 10.24 10.82
CA THR A 425 -10.02 10.89 10.32
C THR A 425 -10.85 9.98 9.42
N ALA A 426 -10.39 8.75 9.23
CA ALA A 426 -11.12 7.71 8.52
C ALA A 426 -12.37 7.31 9.31
N LYS A 427 -13.47 7.06 8.60
CA LYS A 427 -14.70 6.52 9.18
C LYS A 427 -14.59 5.02 9.43
N MET A 428 -13.69 4.33 8.71
CA MET A 428 -13.40 2.91 8.88
C MET A 428 -11.94 2.62 8.55
N LEU A 429 -11.29 1.84 9.42
CA LEU A 429 -10.00 1.20 9.18
C LEU A 429 -10.24 -0.27 8.84
N CYS A 430 -9.69 -0.75 7.73
CA CYS A 430 -9.98 -2.06 7.18
C CYS A 430 -8.81 -2.59 6.35
N ASP A 431 -8.87 -3.86 5.96
CA ASP A 431 -7.84 -4.46 5.12
C ASP A 431 -8.08 -4.20 3.62
N GLN A 432 -7.15 -4.67 2.80
CA GLN A 432 -7.18 -4.39 1.36
C GLN A 432 -8.30 -5.12 0.61
N SER A 433 -8.89 -6.18 1.16
CA SER A 433 -10.06 -6.84 0.57
C SER A 433 -11.30 -5.96 0.65
N GLU A 434 -11.47 -5.22 1.74
CA GLU A 434 -12.53 -4.22 1.90
C GLU A 434 -12.30 -3.03 0.98
N VAL A 435 -11.09 -2.47 0.93
CA VAL A 435 -10.80 -1.31 0.07
C VAL A 435 -10.89 -1.66 -1.41
N LEU A 436 -10.16 -2.68 -1.87
CA LEU A 436 -10.03 -2.98 -3.31
C LEU A 436 -11.13 -3.92 -3.81
N GLY A 437 -11.51 -4.92 -3.02
CA GLY A 437 -12.53 -5.89 -3.41
C GLY A 437 -13.95 -5.34 -3.34
N ILE A 438 -14.28 -4.65 -2.23
CA ILE A 438 -15.63 -4.15 -1.96
C ILE A 438 -15.76 -2.66 -2.31
N GLY A 439 -14.87 -1.80 -1.81
CA GLY A 439 -14.90 -0.36 -2.03
C GLY A 439 -14.70 -0.01 -3.50
N VAL A 440 -13.60 -0.46 -4.11
CA VAL A 440 -13.33 -0.19 -5.53
C VAL A 440 -14.15 -1.12 -6.43
N GLY A 441 -14.12 -2.43 -6.15
CA GLY A 441 -14.71 -3.42 -7.03
C GLY A 441 -16.20 -3.67 -6.85
N GLY A 442 -16.83 -3.28 -5.75
CA GLY A 442 -18.23 -3.60 -5.49
C GLY A 442 -19.17 -3.06 -6.58
N GLU A 443 -20.10 -3.89 -7.06
CA GLU A 443 -21.05 -3.51 -8.13
C GLU A 443 -21.89 -2.28 -7.75
N PHE A 444 -22.14 -2.08 -6.45
CA PHE A 444 -22.95 -0.98 -5.93
C PHE A 444 -22.14 0.19 -5.34
N SER A 445 -20.82 0.08 -5.28
CA SER A 445 -19.95 1.14 -4.77
C SER A 445 -19.79 2.29 -5.76
N ASN A 446 -19.87 1.97 -7.06
CA ASN A 446 -19.71 2.90 -8.18
C ASN A 446 -18.49 3.82 -8.00
N CYS A 447 -17.34 3.22 -7.66
CA CYS A 447 -16.12 3.97 -7.36
C CYS A 447 -15.52 4.63 -8.61
N LEU A 448 -15.24 5.93 -8.51
CA LEU A 448 -14.33 6.63 -9.41
C LEU A 448 -12.90 6.45 -8.88
N ALA A 449 -12.01 5.91 -9.70
CA ALA A 449 -10.61 5.76 -9.32
C ALA A 449 -9.72 6.77 -10.05
N VAL A 450 -8.83 7.41 -9.29
CA VAL A 450 -7.82 8.31 -9.83
C VAL A 450 -6.44 7.70 -9.62
N MET A 451 -5.69 7.51 -10.71
CA MET A 451 -4.42 6.79 -10.65
C MET A 451 -3.36 7.34 -11.61
N GLY A 452 -2.09 7.11 -11.28
CA GLY A 452 -0.97 7.44 -12.14
C GLY A 452 -0.64 6.30 -13.12
N ALA A 453 0.27 6.56 -14.06
CA ALA A 453 0.77 5.56 -14.99
C ALA A 453 2.28 5.76 -15.28
N ALA A 454 3.05 4.66 -15.31
CA ALA A 454 4.43 4.73 -15.79
C ALA A 454 4.46 4.74 -17.33
N GLN A 455 3.70 3.85 -17.97
CA GLN A 455 3.31 3.97 -19.38
C GLN A 455 1.80 3.82 -19.53
N ILE A 456 1.24 4.42 -20.58
CA ILE A 456 -0.15 4.31 -21.02
C ILE A 456 -0.19 4.17 -22.54
N ASP A 457 -1.11 3.36 -23.06
CA ASP A 457 -1.36 3.26 -24.50
C ASP A 457 -2.67 3.89 -24.98
N VAL A 458 -2.85 3.92 -26.30
CA VAL A 458 -4.04 4.49 -26.96
C VAL A 458 -5.35 3.85 -26.52
N ARG A 459 -5.33 2.58 -26.07
CA ARG A 459 -6.51 1.87 -25.54
C ARG A 459 -6.69 2.06 -24.04
N GLY A 460 -5.82 2.84 -23.41
CA GLY A 460 -5.81 3.11 -21.98
C GLY A 460 -5.14 2.02 -21.13
N ASN A 461 -4.47 1.02 -21.73
CA ASN A 461 -3.76 0.03 -20.92
C ASN A 461 -2.59 0.70 -20.22
N LEU A 462 -2.34 0.32 -18.97
CA LEU A 462 -1.30 0.92 -18.14
C LEU A 462 -0.22 -0.11 -17.83
N ASN A 463 1.03 0.38 -17.77
CA ASN A 463 2.18 -0.38 -17.32
C ASN A 463 2.79 0.26 -16.08
N SER A 464 3.07 -0.57 -15.09
CA SER A 464 3.91 -0.28 -13.93
C SER A 464 4.78 -1.47 -13.53
N THR A 465 4.87 -2.53 -14.34
CA THR A 465 5.62 -3.75 -14.02
C THR A 465 7.00 -3.76 -14.64
N LYS A 466 7.12 -3.74 -15.98
CA LYS A 466 8.42 -3.85 -16.67
C LYS A 466 8.40 -3.18 -18.05
N THR A 467 9.52 -2.63 -18.48
CA THR A 467 9.70 -2.11 -19.84
C THR A 467 10.24 -3.19 -20.79
N GLY A 468 10.10 -2.98 -22.10
CA GLY A 468 10.67 -3.86 -23.13
C GLY A 468 12.21 -3.90 -23.11
N GLU A 469 12.84 -2.88 -22.55
CA GLU A 469 14.29 -2.76 -22.36
C GLU A 469 14.82 -3.49 -21.11
N GLY A 470 13.96 -4.22 -20.39
CA GLY A 470 14.37 -5.00 -19.21
C GLY A 470 14.48 -4.19 -17.90
N THR A 471 13.90 -3.00 -17.82
CA THR A 471 13.79 -2.25 -16.55
C THR A 471 12.55 -2.71 -15.78
N TYR A 472 12.69 -2.98 -14.48
CA TYR A 472 11.55 -3.24 -13.61
C TYR A 472 11.00 -1.90 -13.10
N LEU A 473 9.69 -1.69 -13.19
CA LEU A 473 9.03 -0.41 -12.92
C LEU A 473 8.41 -0.33 -11.52
N GLY A 474 8.27 -1.46 -10.82
CA GLY A 474 7.75 -1.51 -9.46
C GLY A 474 6.72 -2.62 -9.22
N GLY A 475 6.03 -3.07 -10.27
CA GLY A 475 4.94 -4.04 -10.13
C GLY A 475 3.57 -3.37 -10.03
N SER A 476 2.54 -4.16 -9.77
CA SER A 476 1.16 -3.67 -9.80
C SER A 476 0.74 -2.96 -8.52
N GLY A 477 1.15 -3.47 -7.35
CA GLY A 477 0.48 -3.17 -6.10
C GLY A 477 -1.03 -3.40 -6.25
N GLY A 478 -1.83 -2.38 -5.92
CA GLY A 478 -3.28 -2.39 -6.16
C GLY A 478 -3.73 -1.87 -7.53
N ALA A 479 -2.81 -1.44 -8.42
CA ALA A 479 -3.17 -0.72 -9.64
C ALA A 479 -4.02 -1.56 -10.60
N ASN A 480 -3.72 -2.84 -10.76
CA ASN A 480 -4.53 -3.74 -11.59
C ASN A 480 -5.87 -4.05 -10.93
N ASP A 481 -5.93 -4.20 -9.60
CA ASP A 481 -7.18 -4.46 -8.87
C ASP A 481 -8.20 -3.36 -9.16
N ILE A 482 -7.72 -2.12 -9.11
CA ILE A 482 -8.49 -0.92 -9.44
C ILE A 482 -8.90 -0.95 -10.92
N ALA A 483 -7.93 -1.12 -11.82
CA ALA A 483 -8.17 -1.08 -13.26
C ALA A 483 -9.13 -2.17 -13.76
N SER A 484 -9.14 -3.31 -13.08
CA SER A 484 -9.99 -4.46 -13.44
C SER A 484 -11.40 -4.36 -12.87
N THR A 485 -11.66 -3.48 -11.90
CA THR A 485 -12.91 -3.54 -11.12
C THR A 485 -13.63 -2.22 -10.84
N ALA A 486 -12.95 -1.07 -10.89
CA ALA A 486 -13.56 0.24 -10.69
C ALA A 486 -14.71 0.50 -11.69
N ALA A 487 -15.57 1.49 -11.39
CA ALA A 487 -16.66 1.83 -12.31
C ALA A 487 -16.22 2.83 -13.39
N ASP A 488 -15.35 3.78 -13.03
CA ASP A 488 -14.72 4.73 -13.95
C ASP A 488 -13.29 5.02 -13.47
N ILE A 489 -12.40 5.34 -14.40
CA ILE A 489 -10.99 5.61 -14.13
C ILE A 489 -10.55 6.88 -14.83
N LEU A 490 -9.95 7.76 -14.03
CA LEU A 490 -9.21 8.93 -14.48
C LEU A 490 -7.72 8.70 -14.23
N VAL A 491 -6.92 8.77 -15.29
CA VAL A 491 -5.46 8.66 -15.22
C VAL A 491 -4.84 10.05 -15.19
N VAL A 492 -3.86 10.27 -14.32
CA VAL A 492 -3.04 11.50 -14.29
C VAL A 492 -1.58 11.14 -14.54
N ALA A 493 -1.03 11.57 -15.67
CA ALA A 493 0.34 11.26 -16.04
C ALA A 493 0.98 12.36 -16.89
N ARG A 494 2.24 12.68 -16.60
CA ARG A 494 3.02 13.58 -17.45
C ARG A 494 3.18 12.98 -18.84
N GLN A 495 3.01 13.81 -19.86
CA GLN A 495 3.08 13.38 -21.24
C GLN A 495 4.52 13.40 -21.75
N SER A 496 4.98 12.27 -22.27
CA SER A 496 6.27 12.14 -22.94
C SER A 496 6.28 10.91 -23.86
N PRO A 497 7.18 10.86 -24.85
CA PRO A 497 7.29 9.71 -25.76
C PRO A 497 7.57 8.37 -25.07
N ARG A 498 8.15 8.38 -23.86
CA ARG A 498 8.43 7.17 -23.08
C ARG A 498 7.26 6.70 -22.22
N ARG A 499 6.27 7.57 -22.00
CA ARG A 499 5.09 7.28 -21.18
C ARG A 499 3.85 7.05 -22.03
N PHE A 500 3.69 7.81 -23.12
CA PHE A 500 2.53 7.73 -24.00
C PHE A 500 2.92 6.92 -25.23
N LEU A 501 2.59 5.63 -25.23
CA LEU A 501 3.05 4.67 -26.24
C LEU A 501 1.92 4.21 -27.15
N ARG A 502 2.22 3.80 -28.38
CA ARG A 502 1.20 3.15 -29.23
C ARG A 502 0.64 1.88 -28.58
N LYS A 503 1.51 1.12 -27.93
CA LYS A 503 1.20 -0.08 -27.15
C LYS A 503 2.18 -0.13 -25.98
N VAL A 504 1.71 -0.44 -24.78
CA VAL A 504 2.60 -0.62 -23.63
C VAL A 504 3.43 -1.90 -23.77
N ASP A 505 4.61 -1.91 -23.16
CA ASP A 505 5.52 -3.06 -23.19
C ASP A 505 4.98 -4.26 -22.40
N TYR A 506 4.18 -3.97 -21.37
CA TYR A 506 3.55 -4.95 -20.50
C TYR A 506 2.22 -4.38 -19.99
N VAL A 507 1.13 -5.13 -20.17
CA VAL A 507 -0.18 -4.75 -19.65
C VAL A 507 -0.24 -5.14 -18.19
N THR A 508 0.19 -4.23 -17.31
CA THR A 508 -0.02 -4.36 -15.86
C THR A 508 -1.50 -4.24 -15.54
N SER A 509 -2.18 -3.27 -16.13
CA SER A 509 -3.56 -2.91 -15.86
C SER A 509 -4.33 -2.76 -17.17
N PRO A 510 -5.43 -3.51 -17.38
CA PRO A 510 -6.29 -3.36 -18.56
C PRO A 510 -6.93 -1.98 -18.65
N GLY A 511 -7.04 -1.45 -19.87
CA GLY A 511 -7.46 -0.08 -20.12
C GLY A 511 -8.96 0.16 -20.30
N ASP A 512 -9.80 -0.87 -20.25
CA ASP A 512 -11.21 -0.77 -20.70
C ASP A 512 -12.05 0.23 -19.91
N ARG A 513 -11.67 0.50 -18.66
CA ARG A 513 -12.35 1.45 -17.77
C ARG A 513 -11.70 2.83 -17.72
N VAL A 514 -10.60 3.03 -18.44
CA VAL A 514 -9.95 4.34 -18.54
C VAL A 514 -10.79 5.24 -19.43
N GLY A 515 -11.60 6.06 -18.77
CA GLY A 515 -12.49 7.02 -19.41
C GLY A 515 -11.81 8.36 -19.70
N THR A 516 -10.80 8.74 -18.91
CA THR A 516 -10.08 10.01 -19.08
C THR A 516 -8.62 9.93 -18.69
N LEU A 517 -7.79 10.65 -19.44
CA LEU A 517 -6.38 10.85 -19.17
C LEU A 517 -6.10 12.35 -19.13
N VAL A 518 -5.51 12.81 -18.04
CA VAL A 518 -5.05 14.19 -17.86
C VAL A 518 -3.53 14.21 -17.81
N SER A 519 -2.93 15.04 -18.65
CA SER A 519 -1.50 15.30 -18.67
C SER A 519 -1.16 16.76 -18.38
N ASP A 520 0.13 17.07 -18.32
CA ASP A 520 0.64 18.44 -18.26
C ASP A 520 0.45 19.22 -19.57
N LEU A 521 -0.06 18.59 -20.63
CA LEU A 521 -0.31 19.21 -21.93
C LEU A 521 -1.78 19.16 -22.37
N ALA A 522 -2.58 18.20 -21.90
CA ALA A 522 -3.88 17.91 -22.51
C ALA A 522 -4.83 17.07 -21.63
N VAL A 523 -6.09 17.03 -22.03
CA VAL A 523 -7.11 16.09 -21.53
C VAL A 523 -7.63 15.24 -22.68
N TYR A 524 -7.56 13.93 -22.50
CA TYR A 524 -8.05 12.92 -23.43
C TYR A 524 -9.25 12.20 -22.83
N ARG A 525 -10.23 11.85 -23.67
CA ARG A 525 -11.39 11.05 -23.29
C ARG A 525 -11.49 9.82 -24.17
N ARG A 526 -12.07 8.75 -23.64
CA ARG A 526 -12.37 7.53 -24.40
C ARG A 526 -13.28 7.86 -25.59
N GLY A 527 -12.78 7.62 -26.79
CA GLY A 527 -13.53 7.62 -28.05
C GLY A 527 -13.68 6.20 -28.60
N GLU A 528 -14.14 6.09 -29.85
CA GLU A 528 -14.40 4.81 -30.53
C GLU A 528 -13.11 3.99 -30.73
N ASP A 529 -12.05 4.63 -31.24
CA ASP A 529 -10.76 3.98 -31.53
C ASP A 529 -9.71 4.12 -30.41
N GLY A 530 -10.10 4.64 -29.24
CA GLY A 530 -9.21 4.86 -28.11
C GLY A 530 -9.23 6.29 -27.58
N LEU A 531 -8.15 6.71 -26.93
CA LEU A 531 -8.06 8.02 -26.28
C LEU A 531 -7.98 9.16 -27.29
N THR A 532 -9.00 10.03 -27.26
CA THR A 532 -9.17 11.19 -28.14
C THR A 532 -8.88 12.49 -27.39
N LEU A 533 -8.09 13.38 -27.98
CA LEU A 533 -7.81 14.71 -27.43
C LEU A 533 -9.08 15.56 -27.42
N THR A 534 -9.48 16.04 -26.24
CA THR A 534 -10.69 16.88 -26.08
C THR A 534 -10.38 18.28 -25.54
N ALA A 535 -9.28 18.46 -24.83
CA ALA A 535 -8.83 19.78 -24.39
C ALA A 535 -7.30 19.87 -24.35
N TYR A 536 -6.77 21.07 -24.52
CA TYR A 536 -5.33 21.35 -24.48
C TYR A 536 -4.98 22.41 -23.44
N ILE A 537 -3.77 22.32 -22.92
CA ILE A 537 -3.14 23.29 -22.04
C ILE A 537 -2.14 24.08 -22.89
N ALA A 538 -2.27 25.40 -22.92
CA ALA A 538 -1.35 26.28 -23.64
C ALA A 538 -0.67 27.23 -22.67
N ARG A 539 0.65 27.37 -22.81
CA ARG A 539 1.43 28.36 -22.07
C ARG A 539 1.01 29.78 -22.45
N GLN A 540 1.33 30.75 -21.59
CA GLN A 540 1.06 32.16 -21.89
C GLN A 540 1.73 32.57 -23.21
N GLY A 541 0.95 33.13 -24.13
CA GLY A 541 1.42 33.52 -25.47
C GLY A 541 1.58 32.38 -26.48
N GLN A 542 1.33 31.12 -26.10
CA GLN A 542 1.42 29.97 -27.03
C GLN A 542 0.17 29.90 -27.92
N SER A 543 0.37 29.77 -29.23
CA SER A 543 -0.73 29.57 -30.18
C SER A 543 -1.35 28.17 -30.04
N PRO A 544 -2.63 27.97 -30.42
CA PRO A 544 -3.24 26.64 -30.43
C PRO A 544 -2.46 25.63 -31.29
N ASP A 545 -1.95 26.04 -32.44
CA ASP A 545 -1.21 25.17 -33.36
C ASP A 545 0.13 24.72 -32.77
N ASP A 546 0.85 25.62 -32.08
CA ASP A 546 2.08 25.27 -31.38
C ASP A 546 1.82 24.31 -30.21
N ALA A 547 0.71 24.49 -29.47
CA ALA A 547 0.33 23.56 -28.41
C ALA A 547 0.03 22.17 -28.97
N LEU A 548 -0.71 22.09 -30.08
CA LEU A 548 -1.01 20.83 -30.76
C LEU A 548 0.24 20.16 -31.33
N ARG A 549 1.21 20.93 -31.85
CA ARG A 549 2.50 20.39 -32.29
C ARG A 549 3.23 19.71 -31.14
N VAL A 550 3.38 20.39 -30.00
CA VAL A 550 4.05 19.82 -28.81
C VAL A 550 3.33 18.58 -28.28
N ILE A 551 2.00 18.57 -28.28
CA ILE A 551 1.19 17.40 -27.90
C ILE A 551 1.51 16.21 -28.82
N ARG A 552 1.51 16.41 -30.14
CA ARG A 552 1.82 15.35 -31.12
C ARG A 552 3.24 14.81 -30.95
N GLU A 553 4.23 15.69 -30.78
CA GLU A 553 5.64 15.31 -30.57
C GLU A 553 5.85 14.45 -29.31
N ASN A 554 4.98 14.59 -28.31
CA ASN A 554 5.05 13.87 -27.03
C ASN A 554 4.02 12.73 -26.92
N CYS A 555 3.39 12.33 -28.03
CA CYS A 555 2.38 11.28 -28.08
C CYS A 555 2.85 10.16 -29.03
N GLY A 556 3.04 8.94 -28.50
CA GLY A 556 3.52 7.80 -29.30
C GLY A 556 2.47 7.14 -30.19
N TRP A 557 1.24 7.67 -30.24
CA TRP A 557 0.17 7.21 -31.13
C TRP A 557 -0.38 8.35 -31.98
N ASP A 558 -1.05 7.98 -33.06
CA ASP A 558 -1.70 8.92 -33.98
C ASP A 558 -2.81 9.67 -33.25
N LEU A 559 -2.63 10.98 -33.10
CA LEU A 559 -3.47 11.82 -32.24
C LEU A 559 -4.84 12.07 -32.87
N ALA A 560 -5.86 11.34 -32.40
CA ALA A 560 -7.26 11.68 -32.66
C ALA A 560 -7.65 12.97 -31.91
N ILE A 561 -8.28 13.92 -32.60
CA ILE A 561 -8.71 15.21 -32.04
C ILE A 561 -10.23 15.31 -32.15
N ALA A 562 -10.90 15.65 -31.05
CA ALA A 562 -12.33 15.85 -31.03
C ALA A 562 -12.76 17.05 -31.89
N LEU A 563 -13.96 16.96 -32.49
CA LEU A 563 -14.56 18.03 -33.30
C LEU A 563 -14.60 19.38 -32.57
N ARG A 564 -14.81 19.35 -31.25
CA ARG A 564 -14.77 20.52 -30.38
C ARG A 564 -13.61 20.40 -29.41
N LEU A 565 -12.52 21.09 -29.73
CA LEU A 565 -11.34 21.20 -28.89
C LEU A 565 -11.41 22.45 -28.01
N THR A 566 -11.20 22.32 -26.69
CA THR A 566 -11.25 23.46 -25.76
C THR A 566 -9.89 23.75 -25.13
N LYS A 567 -9.56 25.04 -24.95
CA LYS A 567 -8.42 25.45 -24.11
C LYS A 567 -8.81 25.30 -22.64
N ILE A 568 -7.98 24.67 -21.83
CA ILE A 568 -8.16 24.65 -20.37
C ILE A 568 -7.75 26.02 -19.81
N ALA A 569 -8.64 26.63 -19.02
CA ALA A 569 -8.36 27.89 -18.36
C ALA A 569 -7.26 27.76 -17.30
N ASP A 570 -6.48 28.82 -17.12
CA ASP A 570 -5.42 28.86 -16.11
C ASP A 570 -5.98 28.62 -14.68
N PRO A 571 -5.14 28.18 -13.73
CA PRO A 571 -5.56 28.00 -12.34
C PRO A 571 -5.97 29.32 -11.69
N THR A 572 -7.03 29.28 -10.89
CA THR A 572 -7.39 30.40 -10.03
C THR A 572 -6.45 30.49 -8.82
N SER A 573 -6.33 31.68 -8.22
CA SER A 573 -5.54 31.85 -6.99
C SER A 573 -6.03 30.93 -5.86
N ARG A 574 -7.34 30.69 -5.76
CA ARG A 574 -7.93 29.78 -4.75
C ARG A 574 -7.49 28.33 -4.96
N GLU A 575 -7.51 27.84 -6.21
CA GLU A 575 -7.03 26.50 -6.55
C GLU A 575 -5.54 26.32 -6.21
N LEU A 576 -4.71 27.31 -6.56
CA LEU A 576 -3.28 27.30 -6.27
C LEU A 576 -3.02 27.31 -4.76
N SER A 577 -3.68 28.19 -4.00
CA SER A 577 -3.51 28.26 -2.54
C SER A 577 -3.90 26.94 -1.87
N LEU A 578 -5.09 26.40 -2.19
CA LEU A 578 -5.57 25.15 -1.58
C LEU A 578 -4.65 23.97 -1.90
N MET A 579 -4.23 23.82 -3.16
CA MET A 579 -3.30 22.77 -3.57
C MET A 579 -1.93 22.88 -2.87
N ARG A 580 -1.37 24.09 -2.77
CA ARG A 580 -0.09 24.32 -2.09
C ARG A 580 -0.19 24.12 -0.58
N MET A 581 -1.35 24.39 0.03
CA MET A 581 -1.61 24.02 1.43
C MET A 581 -1.67 22.50 1.61
N LEU A 582 -2.18 21.75 0.63
CA LEU A 582 -2.21 20.30 0.68
C LEU A 582 -0.81 19.66 0.54
N ASP A 583 0.09 20.27 -0.24
CA ASP A 583 1.49 19.86 -0.40
C ASP A 583 2.48 21.01 -0.09
N PRO A 584 2.57 21.46 1.18
CA PRO A 584 3.36 22.62 1.57
C PRO A 584 4.87 22.41 1.42
N ARG A 585 5.32 21.14 1.47
CA ARG A 585 6.72 20.75 1.29
C ARG A 585 7.07 20.48 -0.18
N ARG A 586 6.09 20.57 -1.09
CA ARG A 586 6.22 20.31 -2.53
C ARG A 586 6.81 18.93 -2.83
N GLU A 587 6.41 17.93 -2.04
CA GLU A 587 6.84 16.53 -2.20
C GLU A 587 6.31 15.94 -3.51
N PHE A 588 5.12 16.36 -3.95
CA PHE A 588 4.47 15.89 -5.18
C PHE A 588 4.49 16.94 -6.28
N LEU A 589 4.34 18.21 -5.93
CA LEU A 589 4.40 19.33 -6.86
C LEU A 589 5.81 19.53 -7.45
N GLY A 590 6.83 19.05 -6.72
CA GLY A 590 8.23 19.29 -7.02
C GLY A 590 8.65 20.72 -6.67
N LYS A 591 9.94 20.90 -6.37
CA LYS A 591 10.56 22.22 -6.33
C LYS A 591 10.54 22.71 -7.78
N GLY A 592 9.85 23.83 -8.06
CA GLY A 592 9.83 24.42 -9.40
C GLY A 592 11.27 24.61 -9.92
N ALA A 593 11.43 24.52 -11.24
CA ALA A 593 12.71 24.80 -11.89
C ALA A 593 13.18 26.23 -11.60
#